data_AF-A0A383CCD8-F1
#
_entry.id   AF-A0A383CCD8-F1
#
_cell.length_a   1.000
_cell.length_b   1.000
_cell.length_c   1.000
_cell.angle_alpha   90.00
_cell.angle_beta   90.00
_cell.angle_gamma   90.00
#
_symmetry.space_group_name_H-M   'P 1'
#
loop_
_entity.id
_entity.type
_entity.pdbx_description
1 polymer ?
#
loop_
_entity_poly.entity_id
_entity_poly.type
_entity_poly.pdbx_seq_one_letter_code
_entity_poly.pdbx_strand_id
1 'polypeptide(L)'
;QAEVAMEGIGDGPVPEIAVVNYRKVNELDASHLDAMWYLGLAASQQGRIVEARKFWRRLLERLPSNSEDARDIKTRIDALDEGG
;
A
#
# COMPACT_ATOMS: atom_id res chain seq x y z
N GLN A 1 -4.70 -17.68 10.81
CA GLN A 1 -3.77 -16.81 11.55
C GLN A 1 -3.28 -15.74 10.58
N ALA A 2 -4.03 -14.66 10.46
CA ALA A 2 -3.64 -13.43 9.76
C ALA A 2 -4.45 -12.32 10.43
N GLU A 3 -4.09 -12.06 11.67
CA GLU A 3 -4.81 -11.17 12.59
C GLU A 3 -3.84 -10.12 13.11
N VAL A 4 -3.19 -9.44 12.17
CA VAL A 4 -2.55 -8.15 12.45
C VAL A 4 -3.08 -7.22 11.36
N ALA A 5 -4.12 -6.46 11.73
CA ALA A 5 -4.52 -5.29 10.96
C ALA A 5 -3.32 -4.34 10.87
N MET A 6 -3.34 -3.41 9.91
CA MET A 6 -2.28 -2.42 9.72
C MET A 6 -2.26 -1.37 10.86
N GLU A 7 -2.05 -1.81 12.10
CA GLU A 7 -2.03 -0.96 13.29
C GLU A 7 -0.81 -0.04 13.27
N GLY A 8 -1.05 1.28 13.36
CA GLY A 8 0.01 2.29 13.39
C GLY A 8 0.52 2.73 12.02
N ILE A 9 -0.09 2.28 10.93
CA ILE A 9 0.25 2.72 9.58
C ILE A 9 -0.35 4.10 9.30
N GLY A 10 0.53 5.07 9.04
CA GLY A 10 0.15 6.45 8.68
C GLY A 10 0.04 6.70 7.18
N ASP A 11 -0.69 7.74 6.81
CA ASP A 11 -0.92 8.19 5.42
C ASP A 11 -0.17 9.49 5.03
N GLY A 12 0.70 9.98 5.91
CA GLY A 12 1.52 11.16 5.68
C GLY A 12 2.58 11.00 4.57
N PRO A 13 3.37 12.06 4.30
CA PRO A 13 4.45 12.00 3.31
C PRO A 13 5.41 10.85 3.60
N VAL A 14 5.67 10.00 2.61
CA VAL A 14 6.59 8.87 2.76
C VAL A 14 8.01 9.37 2.50
N PRO A 15 8.92 9.36 3.50
CA PRO A 15 10.29 9.79 3.29
C PRO A 15 11.01 8.89 2.27
N GLU A 16 11.86 9.45 1.42
CA GLU A 16 12.59 8.68 0.41
C GLU A 16 13.37 7.49 1.00
N ILE A 17 13.97 7.68 2.18
CA ILE A 17 14.69 6.61 2.89
C ILE A 17 13.77 5.45 3.28
N ALA A 18 12.51 5.74 3.62
CA ALA A 18 11.52 4.69 3.90
C ALA A 18 11.17 3.93 2.61
N VAL A 19 11.02 4.62 1.48
CA VAL A 19 10.78 3.97 0.18
C VAL A 19 11.94 3.03 -0.19
N VAL A 20 13.19 3.47 0.00
CA VAL A 20 14.38 2.62 -0.22
C VAL A 20 14.36 1.38 0.68
N ASN A 21 14.05 1.56 1.97
CA ASN A 21 14.00 0.44 2.91
C ASN A 21 12.86 -0.53 2.58
N TYR A 22 11.66 -0.03 2.30
CA TYR A 22 10.52 -0.89 1.95
C TYR A 22 10.67 -1.58 0.60
N ARG A 23 11.45 -1.03 -0.35
CA ARG A 23 11.84 -1.77 -1.56
C ARG A 23 12.67 -2.99 -1.22
N LYS A 24 13.68 -2.84 -0.36
CA LYS A 24 14.49 -3.98 0.12
C LYS A 24 13.64 -5.00 0.87
N VAL A 25 12.70 -4.53 1.71
CA VAL A 25 11.75 -5.43 2.39
C VAL A 25 10.93 -6.20 1.37
N ASN A 26 10.36 -5.55 0.36
CA ASN A 26 9.56 -6.23 -0.67
C ASN A 26 10.41 -7.17 -1.57
N GLU A 27 11.71 -6.90 -1.76
CA GLU A 27 12.63 -7.81 -2.45
C GLU A 27 12.90 -9.09 -1.63
N LEU A 28 13.00 -8.96 -0.31
CA LEU A 28 13.23 -10.10 0.61
C LEU A 28 11.93 -10.86 0.92
N ASP A 29 10.84 -10.14 1.11
CA ASP A 29 9.51 -10.64 1.42
C ASP A 29 8.46 -9.83 0.66
N ALA A 30 8.08 -10.37 -0.50
CA ALA A 30 7.05 -9.78 -1.35
C ALA A 30 5.64 -9.90 -0.75
N SER A 31 5.45 -10.51 0.43
CA SER A 31 4.18 -10.62 1.15
C SER A 31 4.03 -9.66 2.33
N HIS A 32 5.07 -8.87 2.63
CA HIS A 32 5.04 -7.92 3.73
C HIS A 32 4.03 -6.79 3.47
N LEU A 33 3.00 -6.70 4.31
CA LEU A 33 1.85 -5.80 4.11
C LEU A 33 2.27 -4.32 4.15
N ASP A 34 3.09 -3.92 5.13
CA ASP A 34 3.54 -2.53 5.26
C ASP A 34 4.37 -2.08 4.06
N ALA A 35 5.21 -2.96 3.51
CA ALA A 35 5.96 -2.65 2.31
C ALA A 35 5.03 -2.37 1.13
N MET A 36 3.97 -3.17 0.96
CA MET A 36 2.94 -2.88 -0.05
C MET A 36 2.23 -1.55 0.21
N TRP A 37 1.88 -1.25 1.47
CA TRP A 37 1.25 0.00 1.84
C TRP A 37 2.13 1.21 1.48
N TYR A 38 3.35 1.26 2.02
CA TYR A 38 4.22 2.43 1.90
C TYR A 38 4.77 2.60 0.48
N LEU A 39 5.03 1.52 -0.27
CA LEU A 39 5.41 1.62 -1.68
C LEU A 39 4.25 2.10 -2.55
N GLY A 40 3.02 1.64 -2.27
CA GLY A 40 1.82 2.14 -2.94
C GLY A 40 1.56 3.62 -2.65
N LEU A 41 1.65 4.01 -1.39
CA LEU A 41 1.48 5.40 -0.94
C LEU A 41 2.55 6.32 -1.54
N ALA A 42 3.82 5.92 -1.52
CA ALA A 42 4.91 6.68 -2.11
C ALA A 42 4.76 6.82 -3.64
N ALA A 43 4.29 5.77 -4.33
CA ALA A 43 4.01 5.84 -5.76
C ALA A 43 2.84 6.78 -6.07
N SER A 44 1.78 6.75 -5.26
CA SER A 44 0.62 7.65 -5.38
C SER A 44 1.04 9.12 -5.19
N GLN A 45 1.81 9.42 -4.13
CA GLN A 45 2.34 10.77 -3.85
C GLN A 45 3.22 11.32 -4.98
N GLN A 46 3.82 10.44 -5.80
CA GLN A 46 4.67 10.80 -6.93
C GLN A 46 3.94 10.73 -8.29
N GLY A 47 2.61 10.56 -8.29
CA GLY A 47 1.81 10.46 -9.52
C GLY A 47 2.06 9.18 -10.34
N ARG A 48 2.75 8.18 -9.79
CA ARG A 48 2.98 6.89 -10.44
C ARG A 48 1.78 5.96 -10.23
N ILE A 49 0.68 6.33 -10.88
CA ILE A 49 -0.63 5.71 -10.73
C ILE A 49 -0.60 4.19 -10.93
N VAL A 50 0.04 3.72 -12.00
CA VAL A 50 0.11 2.28 -12.33
C VAL A 50 0.85 1.49 -11.24
N GLU A 51 1.92 2.05 -10.69
CA GLU A 51 2.73 1.40 -9.65
C GLU A 51 1.98 1.39 -8.31
N ALA A 52 1.35 2.51 -7.93
CA ALA A 52 0.53 2.59 -6.73
C ALA A 52 -0.58 1.53 -6.73
N ARG A 53 -1.31 1.45 -7.84
CA ARG A 53 -2.38 0.48 -8.03
C ARG A 53 -1.88 -0.96 -7.91
N LYS A 54 -0.70 -1.26 -8.45
CA LYS A 54 -0.10 -2.61 -8.38
C LYS A 54 0.16 -3.03 -6.93
N PHE A 55 0.75 -2.18 -6.11
CA PHE A 55 1.03 -2.52 -4.71
C PHE A 55 -0.25 -2.66 -3.90
N TRP A 56 -1.18 -1.72 -4.03
CA TRP A 56 -2.41 -1.72 -3.26
C TRP A 56 -3.39 -2.83 -3.66
N ARG A 57 -3.42 -3.28 -4.92
CA ARG A 57 -4.18 -4.48 -5.31
C ARG A 57 -3.64 -5.74 -4.63
N ARG A 58 -2.31 -5.91 -4.60
CA ARG A 58 -1.68 -7.05 -3.91
C ARG A 58 -1.94 -7.02 -2.41
N LEU A 59 -1.97 -5.82 -1.80
CA LEU A 59 -2.32 -5.65 -0.40
C LEU A 59 -3.77 -6.05 -0.14
N LEU A 60 -4.69 -5.63 -1.00
CA LEU A 60 -6.11 -5.96 -0.90
C LEU A 60 -6.39 -7.47 -0.96
N GLU A 61 -5.63 -8.22 -1.76
CA GLU A 61 -5.71 -9.68 -1.84
C GLU A 61 -5.35 -10.39 -0.52
N ARG A 62 -4.66 -9.71 0.40
CA ARG A 62 -4.20 -10.28 1.68
C ARG A 62 -5.05 -9.86 2.87
N LEU A 63 -5.80 -8.78 2.74
CA LEU A 63 -6.64 -8.27 3.80
C LEU A 63 -8.00 -8.99 3.82
N PRO A 64 -8.61 -9.18 5.00
CA PRO A 64 -9.99 -9.62 5.07
C PRO A 64 -10.89 -8.66 4.29
N SER A 65 -11.73 -9.20 3.40
CA SER A 65 -12.55 -8.41 2.48
C SER A 65 -13.52 -7.44 3.16
N ASN A 66 -13.82 -7.67 4.44
CA ASN A 66 -14.69 -6.86 5.30
C ASN A 66 -13.93 -5.98 6.31
N SER A 67 -12.60 -5.94 6.28
CA SER A 67 -11.78 -5.07 7.13
C SER A 67 -11.90 -3.60 6.71
N GLU A 68 -11.66 -2.68 7.65
CA GLU A 68 -11.57 -1.24 7.38
C GLU A 68 -10.41 -0.95 6.41
N ASP A 69 -9.23 -1.52 6.65
CA ASP A 69 -8.07 -1.49 5.77
C ASP A 69 -8.40 -1.83 4.30
N ALA A 70 -9.17 -2.90 4.08
CA ALA A 70 -9.58 -3.30 2.73
C ALA A 70 -10.54 -2.31 2.06
N ARG A 71 -11.38 -1.60 2.84
CA ARG A 71 -12.26 -0.54 2.30
C ARG A 71 -11.44 0.68 1.92
N ASP A 72 -10.55 1.11 2.80
CA ASP A 72 -9.71 2.30 2.58
C ASP A 72 -8.83 2.15 1.35
N ILE A 73 -8.23 0.97 1.17
CA ILE A 73 -7.41 0.67 0.00
C ILE A 73 -8.24 0.70 -1.29
N LYS A 74 -9.47 0.17 -1.27
CA LYS A 74 -10.36 0.25 -2.45
C LYS A 74 -10.66 1.70 -2.81
N THR A 75 -11.07 2.52 -1.84
CA THR A 75 -11.33 3.95 -2.05
C THR A 75 -10.10 4.67 -2.62
N ARG A 76 -8.90 4.34 -2.14
CA ARG A 76 -7.65 4.92 -2.69
C ARG A 76 -7.38 4.47 -4.13
N ILE A 77 -7.63 3.21 -4.47
CA ILE A 77 -7.51 2.72 -5.85
C ILE A 77 -8.53 3.41 -6.75
N ASP A 78 -9.78 3.56 -6.31
CA ASP A 78 -10.83 4.22 -7.09
C ASP A 78 -10.48 5.69 -7.36
N ALA A 79 -9.96 6.41 -6.35
CA ALA A 79 -9.51 7.79 -6.50
C ALA A 79 -8.34 7.95 -7.49
N LEU A 80 -7.48 6.94 -7.64
CA LEU A 80 -6.43 6.93 -8.66
C LEU A 80 -6.99 6.78 -10.08
N ASP A 81 -8.17 6.18 -10.24
CA ASP A 81 -8.82 5.94 -11.52
C ASP A 81 -9.63 7.18 -11.98
N GLU A 82 -10.11 7.99 -11.05
CA GLU A 82 -10.87 9.23 -11.34
C GLU A 82 -9.99 10.43 -11.69
N GLY A 83 -8.73 10.45 -11.23
CA GLY A 83 -7.80 11.57 -11.39
C GLY A 83 -6.70 11.39 -12.45
N GLY A 84 -6.68 10.26 -13.16
CA GLY A 84 -5.62 9.86 -14.11
C GLY A 84 -5.99 9.97 -15.58
#